data_AF-A0A3P8MYT8-F1
#
_entry.id   AF-A0A3P8MYT8-F1
#
_cell.length_a   1.000
_cell.length_b   1.000
_cell.length_c   1.000
_cell.angle_alpha   90.00
_cell.angle_beta   90.00
_cell.angle_gamma   90.00
#
_symmetry.space_group_name_H-M   'P 1'
#
loop_
_entity.id
_entity.type
_entity.pdbx_description
1 polymer ?
#
loop_
_entity_poly.entity_id
_entity_poly.type
_entity_poly.pdbx_seq_one_letter_code
_entity_poly.pdbx_strand_id
1 'polypeptide(L)'
;SPLFEEKKREEKEELRFATTKPASSVISKLEEVAKTKNFSFKRSDSCVRLQGLENGRKGKLGIAADIFAVAPSFVVVEVKKSSGDTLEY
;
A
#
# COMPACT_ATOMS: atom_id res chain seq x y z
N SER A 1 -8.92 21.92 -4.73
CA SER A 1 -8.90 22.20 -6.17
C SER A 1 -7.50 21.92 -6.69
N PRO A 2 -7.27 20.94 -7.60
CA PRO A 2 -5.93 20.70 -8.10
C PRO A 2 -5.63 21.73 -9.20
N LEU A 3 -4.73 22.67 -8.90
CA LEU A 3 -4.42 23.80 -9.77
C LEU A 3 -3.28 23.51 -10.77
N PHE A 4 -2.68 22.32 -10.70
CA PHE A 4 -1.56 21.91 -11.57
C PHE A 4 -1.58 20.41 -11.88
N GLU A 5 -2.66 19.92 -12.48
CA GLU A 5 -2.63 18.61 -13.16
C GLU A 5 -2.26 18.81 -14.63
N GLU A 6 -0.95 18.81 -14.91
CA GLU A 6 -0.47 18.48 -16.25
C GLU A 6 -0.95 17.06 -16.57
N LYS A 7 -1.62 16.91 -17.72
CA LYS A 7 -2.35 15.71 -18.15
C LYS A 7 -1.45 14.47 -18.31
N LYS A 8 -1.02 13.88 -17.21
CA LYS A 8 -0.76 12.45 -17.10
C LYS A 8 -1.81 11.87 -16.18
N ARG A 9 -2.92 11.44 -16.77
CA ARG A 9 -3.71 10.33 -16.23
C ARG A 9 -2.84 9.06 -16.34
N GLU A 10 -1.74 8.99 -15.60
CA GLU A 10 -1.35 7.70 -15.06
C GLU A 10 -2.41 7.47 -13.98
N GLU A 11 -3.43 6.69 -14.35
CA GLU A 11 -4.56 6.31 -13.49
C GLU A 11 -4.05 6.13 -12.07
N LYS A 12 -4.66 6.81 -11.10
CA LYS A 12 -4.33 6.68 -9.68
C LYS A 12 -3.99 5.22 -9.37
N GLU A 13 -2.69 4.92 -9.23
CA GLU A 13 -2.16 3.59 -8.88
C GLU A 13 -2.41 3.31 -7.39
N GLU A 14 -3.64 3.59 -6.96
CA GLU A 14 -4.18 3.39 -5.64
C GLU A 14 -5.18 2.25 -5.74
N LEU A 15 -4.75 1.06 -5.36
CA LEU A 15 -5.66 -0.08 -5.24
C LEU A 15 -6.43 0.05 -3.94
N ARG A 16 -7.77 -0.05 -4.02
CA ARG A 16 -8.64 0.05 -2.84
C ARG A 16 -9.52 -1.17 -2.73
N PHE A 17 -9.63 -1.69 -1.51
CA PHE A 17 -10.57 -2.75 -1.20
C PHE A 17 -11.15 -2.55 0.20
N ALA A 18 -12.32 -3.14 0.43
CA ALA A 18 -13.00 -3.13 1.72
C ALA A 18 -13.06 -4.55 2.29
N THR A 19 -13.04 -4.65 3.61
CA THR A 19 -13.17 -5.91 4.33
C THR A 19 -13.95 -5.73 5.61
N THR A 20 -14.62 -6.80 6.04
CA THR A 20 -15.27 -6.87 7.36
C THR A 20 -14.33 -7.36 8.45
N LYS A 21 -13.10 -7.72 8.10
CA LYS A 21 -12.09 -8.14 9.07
C LYS A 21 -11.56 -6.93 9.84
N PRO A 22 -11.21 -7.09 11.13
CA PRO A 22 -10.58 -6.03 11.90
C PRO A 22 -9.27 -5.54 11.26
N ALA A 23 -8.91 -4.28 11.50
CA ALA A 23 -7.66 -3.70 11.01
C ALA A 23 -6.43 -4.52 11.44
N SER A 24 -6.43 -5.10 12.64
CA SER A 24 -5.36 -5.98 13.11
C SER A 24 -5.17 -7.20 12.22
N SER A 25 -6.24 -7.84 11.76
CA SER A 25 -6.17 -8.99 10.86
C SER A 25 -5.63 -8.62 9.49
N VAL A 26 -5.99 -7.43 8.97
CA VAL A 26 -5.42 -6.89 7.72
C VAL A 26 -3.91 -6.70 7.87
N ILE A 27 -3.49 -6.05 8.96
CA ILE A 27 -2.07 -5.76 9.22
C ILE A 27 -1.26 -7.05 9.34
N SER A 28 -1.74 -8.03 10.11
CA SER A 28 -1.08 -9.33 10.21
C SER A 28 -0.99 -10.05 8.87
N LYS A 29 -2.02 -9.94 8.02
CA LYS A 29 -1.98 -10.56 6.69
C LYS A 29 -0.96 -9.88 5.77
N LEU A 30 -0.85 -8.55 5.83
CA LEU A 30 0.15 -7.80 5.08
C LEU A 30 1.58 -8.13 5.54
N GLU A 31 1.79 -8.33 6.84
CA GLU A 31 3.08 -8.76 7.38
C GLU A 31 3.47 -10.16 6.91
N GLU A 32 2.53 -11.10 6.89
CA GLU A 32 2.74 -12.45 6.35
C GLU A 32 3.16 -12.41 4.88
N VAL A 33 2.42 -11.64 4.05
CA VAL A 33 2.75 -11.46 2.62
C VAL A 33 4.13 -10.83 2.44
N ALA A 34 4.48 -9.85 3.28
CA ALA A 34 5.80 -9.21 3.24
C ALA A 34 6.92 -10.24 3.40
N LYS A 35 6.80 -11.12 4.41
CA LYS A 35 7.76 -12.18 4.69
C LYS A 35 7.88 -13.16 3.51
N THR A 36 6.75 -13.61 2.96
CA THR A 36 6.74 -14.56 1.84
C THR A 36 7.34 -13.98 0.56
N LYS A 37 7.25 -12.66 0.36
CA LYS A 37 7.72 -11.97 -0.86
C LYS A 37 9.07 -11.27 -0.70
N ASN A 38 9.77 -11.48 0.42
CA ASN A 38 11.04 -10.81 0.73
C ASN A 38 10.94 -9.27 0.74
N PHE A 39 9.89 -8.75 1.38
CA PHE A 39 9.77 -7.33 1.71
C PHE A 39 10.06 -7.13 3.19
N SER A 40 10.73 -6.02 3.49
CA SER A 40 10.72 -5.49 4.85
C SER A 40 9.37 -4.89 5.17
N PHE A 41 8.93 -5.03 6.42
CA PHE A 41 7.63 -4.56 6.89
C PHE A 41 7.83 -3.57 8.03
N LYS A 42 7.14 -2.43 7.96
CA LYS A 42 7.07 -1.44 9.03
C LYS A 42 5.62 -1.04 9.26
N ARG A 43 5.20 -1.08 10.52
CA ARG A 43 3.87 -0.66 10.95
C ARG A 43 3.95 0.69 11.67
N SER A 44 2.99 1.55 11.39
CA SER A 44 2.62 2.74 12.16
C SER A 44 1.14 2.63 12.55
N ASP A 45 0.58 3.62 13.26
CA ASP A 45 -0.76 3.54 13.86
C ASP A 45 -1.84 2.98 12.90
N SER A 46 -2.04 3.62 11.75
CA SER A 46 -3.03 3.24 10.73
C SER A 46 -2.42 2.94 9.35
N CYS A 47 -1.09 2.86 9.26
CA CYS A 47 -0.37 2.69 8.00
C CYS A 47 0.65 1.55 8.11
N VAL A 48 0.78 0.80 7.02
CA VAL A 48 1.81 -0.21 6.83
C VAL A 48 2.69 0.20 5.65
N ARG A 49 4.00 0.05 5.80
CA ARG A 49 4.98 0.26 4.74
C ARG A 49 5.72 -1.04 4.46
N LEU A 50 5.77 -1.38 3.18
CA LEU A 50 6.47 -2.54 2.64
C LEU A 50 7.59 -2.02 1.74
N GLN A 51 8.80 -2.52 1.90
CA GLN A 51 9.91 -2.17 1.01
C GLN A 51 10.62 -3.43 0.54
N GLY A 52 10.67 -3.61 -0.77
CA GLY A 52 11.41 -4.69 -1.42
C GLY A 52 12.88 -4.62 -1.06
N LEU A 53 13.51 -5.78 -0.89
CA LEU A 53 14.92 -5.83 -0.49
C LEU A 53 15.87 -5.58 -1.66
N GLU A 54 15.46 -5.95 -2.87
CA GLU A 54 16.24 -5.83 -4.10
C GLU A 54 15.91 -4.54 -4.87
N ASN A 55 16.86 -4.11 -5.71
CA ASN A 55 16.67 -2.97 -6.60
C ASN A 55 16.00 -3.43 -7.90
N GLY A 56 14.87 -2.83 -8.22
CA GLY A 56 14.27 -2.90 -9.54
C GLY A 56 14.80 -1.84 -10.48
N ARG A 57 14.11 -1.66 -11.61
CA ARG A 57 14.48 -0.71 -12.68
C ARG A 57 14.59 0.74 -12.19
N LYS A 58 13.73 1.14 -11.24
CA LYS A 58 13.70 2.49 -10.66
C LYS A 58 14.05 2.49 -9.17
N GLY A 59 14.95 1.59 -8.77
CA GLY A 59 15.35 1.40 -7.36
C GLY A 59 14.41 0.45 -6.63
N LYS A 60 14.47 0.43 -5.30
CA LYS A 60 13.67 -0.48 -4.48
C LYS A 60 12.18 -0.14 -4.56
N LEU A 61 11.36 -1.15 -4.85
CA LEU A 61 9.91 -1.04 -4.81
C LEU A 61 9.45 -0.76 -3.37
N GLY A 62 8.71 0.32 -3.19
CA GLY A 62 8.09 0.69 -1.92
C GLY A 62 6.58 0.73 -2.09
N ILE A 63 5.86 0.13 -1.14
CA ILE A 63 4.40 0.10 -1.12
C ILE A 63 3.93 0.61 0.25
N ALA A 64 2.93 1.48 0.25
CA ALA A 64 2.25 1.94 1.46
C ALA A 64 0.80 1.42 1.43
N ALA A 65 0.31 0.94 2.57
CA ALA A 65 -1.07 0.54 2.77
C ALA A 65 -1.66 1.33 3.93
N ASP A 66 -2.59 2.23 3.64
CA ASP A 66 -3.33 3.01 4.63
C ASP A 66 -4.66 2.30 4.95
N ILE A 67 -4.98 2.22 6.23
CA ILE A 67 -6.09 1.44 6.76
C ILE A 67 -7.07 2.38 7.46
N PHE A 68 -8.28 2.45 6.93
CA PHE A 68 -9.33 3.36 7.39
C PHE A 68 -10.52 2.56 7.91
N ALA A 69 -10.89 2.78 9.18
CA ALA A 69 -12.17 2.31 9.68
C ALA A 69 -13.27 3.27 9.19
N VAL A 70 -14.13 2.78 8.29
CA VAL A 70 -15.21 3.59 7.68
C VAL A 70 -16.57 3.30 8.32
N ALA A 71 -16.71 2.16 8.97
CA ALA A 71 -17.85 1.80 9.82
C ALA A 71 -17.38 0.81 10.90
N PRO A 72 -18.18 0.53 11.96
CA PRO A 72 -17.77 -0.36 13.05
C PRO A 72 -17.32 -1.76 12.59
N SER A 73 -17.87 -2.24 11.48
CA SER A 73 -17.57 -3.53 10.89
C SER A 73 -16.90 -3.46 9.52
N PHE A 74 -16.51 -2.27 9.05
CA PHE A 74 -15.89 -2.11 7.73
C PHE A 74 -14.60 -1.33 7.79
N VAL A 75 -13.57 -1.95 7.24
CA VAL A 75 -12.25 -1.37 7.05
C VAL A 75 -12.01 -1.24 5.55
N VAL A 76 -11.57 -0.06 5.12
CA VAL A 76 -11.06 0.19 3.78
C VAL A 76 -9.55 0.21 3.85
N VAL A 77 -8.91 -0.46 2.89
CA VAL A 77 -7.47 -0.47 2.73
C VAL A 77 -7.16 0.16 1.40
N GLU A 78 -6.31 1.19 1.43
CA GLU A 78 -5.77 1.83 0.24
C GLU A 78 -4.30 1.46 0.13
N VAL A 79 -3.91 0.83 -0.97
CA VAL A 79 -2.55 0.43 -1.27
C VAL A 79 -2.03 1.33 -2.38
N LYS A 80 -0.83 1.88 -2.22
CA LYS A 80 -0.19 2.76 -3.19
C LYS A 80 1.29 2.47 -3.33
N LYS A 81 1.82 2.68 -4.53
CA LYS A 81 3.28 2.72 -4.75
C LYS A 81 3.86 3.97 -4.06
N SER A 82 4.84 3.77 -3.17
CA SER A 82 5.57 4.86 -2.52
C SER A 82 6.93 5.15 -3.16
N SER A 83 7.53 4.18 -3.86
CA SER A 83 8.78 4.32 -4.61
C SER A 83 8.95 3.16 -5.59
N GLY A 84 9.88 3.26 -6.54
CA GLY A 84 10.17 2.18 -7.50
C GLY A 84 9.39 2.30 -8.82
N ASP A 85 9.38 1.21 -9.58
CA ASP A 85 8.78 1.19 -10.92
C ASP A 85 7.28 0.80 -10.86
N THR A 86 6.47 1.39 -11.74
CA THR A 86 5.02 1.06 -11.85
C THR A 86 4.79 -0.36 -12.34
N LEU A 87 5.60 -0.87 -13.26
CA LEU A 87 5.37 -2.21 -13.81
C LEU A 87 5.73 -3.32 -12.81
N GLU A 88 6.53 -2.98 -11.80
CA GLU A 88 6.86 -3.86 -10.68
C GLU A 88 5.81 -3.81 -9.55
N TYR A 89 5.05 -2.72 -9.46
CA TYR A 89 3.97 -2.50 -8.48
C TYR A 89 2.70 -3.30 -8.83
#